data_AF-A0A3B9JZN2-F1
#
_entry.id   AF-A0A3B9JZN2-F1
#
_cell.length_a   1.000
_cell.length_b   1.000
_cell.length_c   1.000
_cell.angle_alpha   90.00
_cell.angle_beta   90.00
_cell.angle_gamma   90.00
#
_symmetry.space_group_name_H-M   'P 1'
#
loop_
_entity.id
_entity.type
_entity.pdbx_description
1 polymer ?
#
loop_
_entity_poly.entity_id
_entity_poly.type
_entity_poly.pdbx_seq_one_letter_code
_entity_poly.pdbx_strand_id
1 'polypeptide(L)'
;MRSTNKHGFVEINQLSIWQVIQSPGVTDLVIDGAGYACADYGAGFQEIESPFGTDQDLSEAIIQLSLDAGSRIDIAKPVADFVYRGARFHAVLPFGLSDKPLLSIRVHPVEPQTLESLQAAGMFSNQQLDWLRRQITHKKNIVFSGPTGVGKTTLLRALLTEVSERAICIEQTP
;
A
#
# COMPACT_ATOMS: atom_id res chain seq x y z
N MET A 1 48.53 5.48 -13.84
CA MET A 1 47.88 6.67 -14.41
C MET A 1 46.75 6.17 -15.31
N ARG A 2 45.50 6.56 -14.97
CA ARG A 2 44.21 6.27 -15.64
C ARG A 2 43.74 4.80 -15.57
N SER A 3 42.90 4.40 -14.62
CA SER A 3 41.49 4.78 -14.37
C SER A 3 40.59 4.51 -15.58
N THR A 4 39.91 3.38 -15.53
CA THR A 4 38.60 3.14 -16.18
C THR A 4 37.73 2.40 -15.16
N ASN A 5 37.22 3.14 -14.18
CA ASN A 5 36.15 2.67 -13.30
C ASN A 5 34.91 2.43 -14.15
N LYS A 6 34.66 1.15 -14.44
CA LYS A 6 33.37 0.66 -14.94
C LYS A 6 32.31 1.08 -13.92
N HIS A 7 31.37 1.91 -14.36
CA HIS A 7 30.14 2.18 -13.65
C HIS A 7 29.35 0.86 -13.62
N GLY A 8 29.61 0.04 -12.61
CA GLY A 8 28.73 -1.05 -12.24
C GLY A 8 27.50 -0.42 -11.63
N PHE A 9 26.42 -0.34 -12.40
CA PHE A 9 25.09 -0.26 -11.82
C PHE A 9 24.93 -1.52 -10.98
N VAL A 10 25.05 -1.37 -9.66
CA VAL A 10 24.62 -2.38 -8.70
C VAL A 10 23.14 -2.61 -8.99
N GLU A 11 22.74 -3.85 -9.25
CA GLU A 11 21.33 -4.23 -9.25
C GLU A 11 20.78 -3.91 -7.87
N ILE A 12 20.23 -2.70 -7.71
CA ILE A 12 19.52 -2.28 -6.51
C ILE A 12 18.44 -3.34 -6.30
N ASN A 13 18.46 -3.98 -5.12
CA ASN A 13 17.63 -5.11 -4.68
C ASN A 13 16.11 -4.85 -4.77
N GLN A 14 15.57 -4.59 -5.96
CA GLN A 14 14.13 -4.49 -6.18
C GLN A 14 13.45 -5.83 -5.82
N LEU A 15 14.19 -6.94 -5.90
CA LEU A 15 13.67 -8.27 -5.58
C LEU A 15 13.28 -8.46 -4.11
N SER A 16 13.75 -7.67 -3.13
CA SER A 16 13.46 -7.91 -1.70
C SER A 16 12.18 -7.24 -1.18
N ILE A 17 11.92 -5.95 -1.48
CA ILE A 17 10.66 -5.29 -1.06
C ILE A 17 9.45 -6.02 -1.67
N TRP A 18 9.49 -6.30 -2.98
CA TRP A 18 8.35 -6.91 -3.67
C TRP A 18 8.05 -8.31 -3.14
N GLN A 19 9.06 -9.11 -2.78
CA GLN A 19 8.86 -10.40 -2.12
C GLN A 19 8.08 -10.27 -0.81
N VAL A 20 8.43 -9.27 0.01
CA VAL A 20 7.72 -9.04 1.28
C VAL A 20 6.29 -8.58 1.00
N ILE A 21 6.09 -7.53 0.20
CA ILE A 21 4.75 -6.95 0.03
C ILE A 21 3.81 -7.79 -0.86
N GLN A 22 4.34 -8.74 -1.62
CA GLN A 22 3.55 -9.74 -2.36
C GLN A 22 3.28 -11.01 -1.53
N SER A 23 3.84 -11.11 -0.31
CA SER A 23 3.56 -12.23 0.57
C SER A 23 2.06 -12.25 0.94
N PRO A 24 1.40 -13.43 0.93
CA PRO A 24 -0.03 -13.52 1.19
C PRO A 24 -0.42 -12.85 2.51
N GLY A 25 -1.42 -11.95 2.44
CA GLY A 25 -1.99 -11.28 3.59
C GLY A 25 -1.29 -9.99 4.04
N VAL A 26 -0.12 -9.62 3.48
CA VAL A 26 0.55 -8.36 3.85
C VAL A 26 -0.31 -7.16 3.46
N THR A 27 -0.52 -6.26 4.42
CA THR A 27 -1.32 -5.03 4.30
C THR A 27 -0.46 -3.78 4.42
N ASP A 28 0.50 -3.80 5.34
CA ASP A 28 1.44 -2.70 5.56
C ASP A 28 2.86 -3.27 5.79
N LEU A 29 3.89 -2.58 5.29
CA LEU A 29 5.30 -2.83 5.57
C LEU A 29 5.94 -1.52 6.03
N VAL A 30 6.63 -1.54 7.16
CA VAL A 30 7.35 -0.39 7.72
C VAL A 30 8.80 -0.77 7.94
N ILE A 31 9.72 0.12 7.59
CA ILE A 31 11.17 -0.06 7.73
C ILE A 31 11.75 1.20 8.38
N ASP A 32 12.47 1.02 9.49
CA ASP A 32 13.15 2.07 10.26
C ASP A 32 14.66 1.82 10.20
N GLY A 33 15.29 2.42 9.19
CA GLY A 33 16.62 2.02 8.74
C GLY A 33 16.68 0.54 8.32
N ALA A 34 17.85 0.09 7.92
CA ALA A 34 18.06 -1.33 7.59
C ALA A 34 18.03 -2.24 8.83
N GLY A 35 18.06 -1.68 10.04
CA GLY A 35 18.12 -2.44 11.29
C GLY A 35 16.77 -2.94 11.81
N TYR A 36 15.65 -2.43 11.30
CA TYR A 36 14.32 -2.79 11.82
C TYR A 36 13.24 -2.75 10.73
N ALA A 37 12.48 -3.83 10.61
CA ALA A 37 11.36 -3.94 9.68
C ALA A 37 10.18 -4.67 10.33
N CYS A 38 8.96 -4.24 10.00
CA CYS A 38 7.72 -4.84 10.45
C CYS A 38 6.71 -4.95 9.32
N ALA A 39 5.96 -6.05 9.27
CA ALA A 39 4.83 -6.23 8.38
C ALA A 39 3.53 -6.46 9.18
N ASP A 40 2.41 -5.92 8.69
CA ASP A 40 1.07 -6.22 9.21
C ASP A 40 0.32 -7.12 8.22
N TYR A 41 -0.29 -8.19 8.74
CA TYR A 41 -1.10 -9.16 7.99
C TYR A 41 -2.61 -9.00 8.24
N GLY A 42 -3.04 -7.85 8.77
CA GLY A 42 -4.41 -7.55 9.21
C GLY A 42 -4.68 -7.81 10.69
N ALA A 43 -3.65 -8.12 11.48
CA ALA A 43 -3.75 -8.45 12.91
C ALA A 43 -2.76 -7.66 13.79
N GLY A 44 -2.13 -6.62 13.23
CA GLY A 44 -1.09 -5.82 13.87
C GLY A 44 0.31 -6.16 13.36
N PHE A 45 1.25 -5.27 13.66
CA PHE A 45 2.63 -5.38 13.20
C PHE A 45 3.38 -6.54 13.84
N GLN A 46 4.13 -7.27 13.00
CA GLN A 46 5.04 -8.33 13.37
C GLN A 46 6.43 -8.00 12.81
N GLU A 47 7.46 -8.17 13.63
CA GLU A 47 8.85 -7.96 13.20
C GLU A 47 9.25 -9.01 12.16
N ILE A 48 9.95 -8.57 11.12
CA ILE A 48 10.45 -9.43 10.03
C ILE A 48 11.94 -9.14 9.79
N GLU A 49 12.61 -10.02 9.05
CA GLU A 49 13.94 -9.73 8.54
C GLU A 49 13.89 -8.53 7.59
N SER A 50 14.79 -7.58 7.80
CA SER A 50 14.89 -6.39 6.94
C SER A 50 15.27 -6.81 5.51
N PRO A 51 14.57 -6.30 4.49
CA PRO A 51 14.94 -6.54 3.09
C PRO A 51 16.21 -5.79 2.65
N PHE A 52 16.84 -5.04 3.56
CA PHE A 52 18.01 -4.20 3.32
C PHE A 52 19.13 -4.51 4.31
N GLY A 53 20.36 -4.55 3.80
CA GLY A 53 21.57 -4.75 4.63
C GLY A 53 22.09 -3.46 5.26
N THR A 54 21.89 -2.31 4.60
CA THR A 54 22.39 -1.01 5.08
C THR A 54 21.40 0.13 4.85
N ASP A 55 21.50 1.19 5.65
CA ASP A 55 20.72 2.43 5.49
C ASP A 55 20.99 3.11 4.13
N GLN A 56 22.19 2.92 3.58
CA GLN A 56 22.53 3.42 2.26
C GLN A 56 21.72 2.68 1.18
N ASP A 57 21.64 1.35 1.25
CA ASP A 57 20.87 0.54 0.29
C ASP A 57 19.38 0.93 0.31
N LEU A 58 18.82 1.14 1.50
CA LEU A 58 17.44 1.59 1.66
C LEU A 58 17.23 2.99 1.08
N SER A 59 18.15 3.92 1.33
CA SER A 59 18.08 5.29 0.77
C SER A 59 18.16 5.29 -0.77
N GLU A 60 19.05 4.50 -1.35
CA GLU A 60 19.19 4.35 -2.80
C GLU A 60 17.93 3.72 -3.43
N ALA A 61 17.37 2.71 -2.77
CA ALA A 61 16.11 2.09 -3.20
C ALA A 61 14.92 3.07 -3.13
N ILE A 62 14.80 3.86 -2.07
CA ILE A 62 13.77 4.91 -1.93
C ILE A 62 13.87 5.91 -3.08
N ILE A 63 15.08 6.41 -3.36
CA ILE A 63 15.30 7.38 -4.45
C ILE A 63 14.88 6.77 -5.77
N GLN A 64 15.33 5.56 -6.09
CA GLN A 64 15.02 4.91 -7.35
C GLN A 64 13.51 4.61 -7.51
N LEU A 65 12.87 4.08 -6.47
CA LEU A 65 11.43 3.82 -6.47
C LEU A 65 10.62 5.10 -6.67
N SER A 66 11.04 6.21 -6.04
CA SER A 66 10.38 7.50 -6.21
C SER A 66 10.47 7.98 -7.66
N LEU A 67 11.63 7.83 -8.30
CA LEU A 67 11.86 8.21 -9.70
C LEU A 67 11.03 7.36 -10.65
N ASP A 68 11.00 6.05 -10.43
CA ASP A 68 10.19 5.11 -11.23
C ASP A 68 8.69 5.40 -11.11
N ALA A 69 8.25 5.97 -9.98
CA ALA A 69 6.88 6.43 -9.75
C ALA A 69 6.59 7.85 -10.28
N GLY A 70 7.56 8.52 -10.91
CA GLY A 70 7.43 9.92 -11.35
C GLY A 70 7.38 10.93 -10.20
N SER A 71 7.78 10.52 -9.00
CA SER A 71 7.97 11.36 -7.83
C SER A 71 9.43 11.78 -7.70
N ARG A 72 9.72 12.65 -6.72
CA ARG A 72 11.08 13.13 -6.46
C ARG A 72 11.33 13.22 -4.95
N ILE A 73 12.40 12.57 -4.52
CA ILE A 73 12.98 12.66 -3.19
C ILE A 73 14.49 12.90 -3.29
N ASP A 74 15.00 13.86 -2.55
CA ASP A 74 16.44 14.19 -2.47
C ASP A 74 16.74 14.96 -1.17
N ILE A 75 17.98 15.38 -0.96
CA ILE A 75 18.38 16.09 0.27
C ILE A 75 17.63 17.42 0.45
N ALA A 76 17.22 18.09 -0.63
CA ALA A 76 16.46 19.33 -0.56
C ALA A 76 14.96 19.08 -0.34
N LYS A 77 14.45 17.92 -0.78
CA LYS A 77 13.09 17.44 -0.52
C LYS A 77 13.15 16.00 0.03
N PRO A 78 13.45 15.82 1.32
CA PRO A 78 13.78 14.52 1.91
C PRO A 78 12.56 13.65 2.22
N VAL A 79 11.35 14.09 1.85
CA VAL A 79 10.09 13.37 2.10
C VAL A 79 9.30 13.28 0.80
N ALA A 80 8.76 12.10 0.50
CA ALA A 80 7.88 11.90 -0.63
C ALA A 80 6.79 10.85 -0.35
N ASP A 81 5.59 11.15 -0.85
CA ASP A 81 4.50 10.20 -1.00
C ASP A 81 4.35 9.86 -2.49
N PHE A 82 4.19 8.58 -2.82
CA PHE A 82 3.99 8.14 -4.20
C PHE A 82 3.27 6.79 -4.29
N VAL A 83 2.71 6.49 -5.46
CA VAL A 83 2.08 5.19 -5.76
C VAL A 83 2.90 4.49 -6.82
N TYR A 84 3.29 3.25 -6.56
CA TYR A 84 4.03 2.45 -7.51
C TYR A 84 3.56 0.99 -7.45
N ARG A 85 3.23 0.43 -8.63
CA ARG A 85 2.71 -0.94 -8.79
C ARG A 85 1.55 -1.29 -7.83
N GLY A 86 0.64 -0.35 -7.60
CA GLY A 86 -0.56 -0.57 -6.76
C GLY A 86 -0.34 -0.46 -5.25
N ALA A 87 0.89 -0.21 -4.79
CA ALA A 87 1.18 0.08 -3.39
C ALA A 87 1.44 1.58 -3.18
N ARG A 88 1.05 2.10 -2.01
CA ARG A 88 1.29 3.48 -1.59
C ARG A 88 2.53 3.54 -0.73
N PHE A 89 3.45 4.42 -1.06
CA PHE A 89 4.72 4.62 -0.37
C PHE A 89 4.72 5.98 0.32
N HIS A 90 5.20 6.00 1.54
CA HIS A 90 5.65 7.19 2.26
C HIS A 90 7.11 6.97 2.64
N ALA A 91 8.00 7.84 2.17
CA ALA A 91 9.43 7.68 2.35
C ALA A 91 10.08 8.95 2.89
N VAL A 92 11.06 8.76 3.77
CA VAL A 92 11.87 9.82 4.37
C VAL A 92 13.35 9.45 4.23
N LEU A 93 14.17 10.31 3.63
CA LEU A 93 15.62 10.19 3.65
C LEU A 93 16.20 10.78 4.94
N PRO A 94 17.41 10.35 5.37
CA PRO A 94 18.09 10.96 6.51
C PRO A 94 18.18 12.48 6.39
N PHE A 95 17.47 13.19 7.27
CA PHE A 95 17.43 14.65 7.27
C PHE A 95 16.94 15.19 8.61
N GLY A 96 17.70 16.11 9.20
CA GLY A 96 17.32 16.83 10.41
C GLY A 96 17.16 15.91 11.64
N LEU A 97 15.91 15.53 11.95
CA LEU A 97 15.53 14.81 13.17
C LEU A 97 15.63 13.28 13.04
N SER A 98 15.73 12.73 11.82
CA SER A 98 15.97 11.31 11.57
C SER A 98 17.38 11.14 11.01
N ASP A 99 18.19 10.30 11.67
CA ASP A 99 19.52 9.88 11.22
C ASP A 99 19.47 8.73 10.22
N LYS A 100 18.29 8.11 10.05
CA LYS A 100 18.06 6.93 9.19
C LYS A 100 16.97 7.17 8.16
N PRO A 101 16.99 6.44 7.03
CA PRO A 101 15.88 6.42 6.11
C PRO A 101 14.68 5.66 6.70
N LEU A 102 13.48 6.15 6.44
CA LEU A 102 12.22 5.54 6.86
C LEU A 102 11.37 5.22 5.63
N LEU A 103 10.72 4.06 5.64
CA LEU A 103 9.82 3.65 4.57
C LEU A 103 8.56 3.03 5.15
N SER A 104 7.40 3.54 4.74
CA SER A 104 6.10 2.93 5.00
C SER A 104 5.43 2.62 3.66
N ILE A 105 5.00 1.38 3.50
CA ILE A 105 4.32 0.89 2.31
C ILE A 105 2.96 0.34 2.73
N ARG A 106 1.89 0.80 2.08
CA ARG A 106 0.55 0.22 2.21
C ARG A 106 0.18 -0.51 0.92
N VAL A 107 -0.11 -1.79 1.06
CA VAL A 107 -0.50 -2.69 -0.03
C VAL A 107 -2.03 -2.65 -0.13
N HIS A 108 -2.55 -2.34 -1.32
CA HIS A 108 -3.97 -2.52 -1.56
C HIS A 108 -4.24 -3.99 -1.89
N PRO A 109 -5.31 -4.59 -1.34
CA PRO A 109 -5.69 -5.96 -1.68
C PRO A 109 -5.85 -6.11 -3.20
N VAL A 110 -5.18 -7.12 -3.76
CA VAL A 110 -5.27 -7.46 -5.20
C VAL A 110 -6.67 -8.01 -5.52
N GLU A 111 -7.29 -8.71 -4.56
CA GLU A 111 -8.64 -9.25 -4.74
C GLU A 111 -9.69 -8.33 -4.11
N PRO A 112 -10.69 -7.86 -4.89
CA PRO A 112 -11.84 -7.18 -4.34
C PRO A 112 -12.58 -8.14 -3.40
N GLN A 113 -12.82 -7.69 -2.17
CA GLN A 113 -13.71 -8.41 -1.26
C GLN A 113 -15.11 -8.51 -1.89
N THR A 114 -15.73 -9.69 -1.84
CA THR A 114 -17.10 -9.88 -2.30
C THR A 114 -18.08 -9.63 -1.16
N LEU A 115 -19.36 -9.41 -1.48
CA LEU A 115 -20.36 -9.30 -0.41
C LEU A 115 -20.48 -10.58 0.40
N GLU A 116 -20.31 -11.75 -0.23
CA GLU A 116 -20.27 -13.04 0.43
C GLU A 116 -19.09 -13.17 1.39
N SER A 117 -17.89 -12.71 1.00
CA SER A 117 -16.71 -12.78 1.88
C SER A 117 -16.86 -11.85 3.08
N LEU A 118 -17.40 -10.64 2.87
CA LEU A 118 -17.67 -9.69 3.95
C LEU A 118 -18.77 -10.19 4.90
N GLN A 119 -19.80 -10.84 4.36
CA GLN A 119 -20.84 -11.48 5.15
C GLN A 119 -20.28 -12.63 5.98
N ALA A 120 -19.47 -13.51 5.39
CA ALA A 120 -18.82 -14.63 6.08
C ALA A 120 -17.88 -14.14 7.19
N ALA A 121 -17.25 -12.97 7.00
CA ALA A 121 -16.45 -12.28 8.01
C ALA A 121 -17.29 -11.56 9.10
N GLY A 122 -18.63 -11.64 9.04
CA GLY A 122 -19.54 -11.09 10.05
C GLY A 122 -19.82 -9.60 9.93
N MET A 123 -19.52 -8.97 8.78
CA MET A 123 -19.75 -7.53 8.59
C MET A 123 -21.24 -7.15 8.63
N PHE A 124 -22.12 -8.05 8.17
CA PHE A 124 -23.57 -7.89 8.18
C PHE A 124 -24.27 -9.25 8.09
N SER A 125 -25.53 -9.29 8.51
CA SER A 125 -26.40 -10.47 8.43
C SER A 125 -26.94 -10.71 7.00
N ASN A 126 -27.42 -11.93 6.73
CA ASN A 126 -28.16 -12.28 5.50
C ASN A 126 -29.28 -11.27 5.20
N GLN A 127 -30.07 -10.90 6.21
CA GLN A 127 -31.19 -9.97 6.06
C GLN A 127 -30.73 -8.57 5.62
N GLN A 128 -29.60 -8.10 6.16
CA GLN A 128 -29.00 -6.82 5.77
C GLN A 128 -28.44 -6.87 4.35
N LEU A 129 -27.82 -7.98 3.94
CA LEU A 129 -27.35 -8.18 2.57
C LEU A 129 -28.51 -8.15 1.57
N ASP A 130 -29.60 -8.88 1.84
CA ASP A 130 -30.78 -8.91 0.98
C ASP A 130 -31.48 -7.54 0.91
N TRP A 131 -31.48 -6.80 2.00
CA TRP A 131 -31.99 -5.43 2.02
C TRP A 131 -31.14 -4.51 1.13
N LEU A 132 -29.82 -4.62 1.22
CA LEU A 132 -28.86 -3.80 0.49
C LEU A 132 -28.92 -4.08 -1.02
N ARG A 133 -28.96 -5.36 -1.42
CA ARG A 133 -29.19 -5.79 -2.80
C ARG A 133 -30.46 -5.20 -3.39
N ARG A 134 -31.57 -5.22 -2.64
CA ARG A 134 -32.81 -4.58 -3.08
C ARG A 134 -32.66 -3.07 -3.29
N GLN A 135 -31.91 -2.37 -2.43
CA GLN A 135 -31.68 -0.93 -2.62
C GLN A 135 -30.89 -0.64 -3.91
N ILE A 136 -29.91 -1.48 -4.23
CA ILE A 136 -29.15 -1.41 -5.49
C ILE A 136 -30.08 -1.65 -6.68
N THR A 137 -30.87 -2.73 -6.68
CA THR A 137 -31.82 -3.04 -7.76
C THR A 137 -32.82 -1.91 -7.97
N HIS A 138 -33.24 -1.22 -6.90
CA HIS A 138 -34.13 -0.06 -6.96
C HIS A 138 -33.42 1.27 -7.23
N LYS A 139 -32.11 1.26 -7.53
CA LYS A 139 -31.29 2.44 -7.87
C LYS A 139 -31.40 3.56 -6.84
N LYS A 140 -31.44 3.19 -5.56
CA LYS A 140 -31.49 4.15 -4.46
C LYS A 140 -30.12 4.79 -4.27
N ASN A 141 -30.12 6.04 -3.82
CA ASN A 141 -28.91 6.70 -3.35
C ASN A 141 -28.53 6.12 -1.98
N ILE A 142 -27.31 5.60 -1.87
CA ILE A 142 -26.80 4.94 -0.66
C ILE A 142 -25.58 5.73 -0.18
N VAL A 143 -25.55 6.05 1.12
CA VAL A 143 -24.43 6.73 1.77
C VAL A 143 -23.85 5.82 2.84
N PHE A 144 -22.56 5.48 2.71
CA PHE A 144 -21.81 4.74 3.72
C PHE A 144 -21.19 5.72 4.72
N SER A 145 -21.58 5.61 5.99
CA SER A 145 -21.10 6.50 7.06
C SER A 145 -20.51 5.69 8.22
N GLY A 146 -19.57 6.30 8.95
CA GLY A 146 -18.86 5.66 10.05
C GLY A 146 -17.40 6.15 10.19
N PRO A 147 -16.71 5.80 11.29
CA PRO A 147 -15.33 6.22 11.56
C PRO A 147 -14.32 5.80 10.48
N THR A 148 -13.14 6.41 10.45
CA THR A 148 -12.04 6.00 9.55
C THR A 148 -11.62 4.55 9.86
N GLY A 149 -11.31 3.77 8.82
CA GLY A 149 -10.83 2.39 8.97
C GLY A 149 -11.90 1.30 9.17
N VAL A 150 -13.18 1.64 9.38
CA VAL A 150 -14.24 0.64 9.67
C VAL A 150 -14.76 -0.17 8.47
N GLY A 151 -14.06 -0.12 7.33
CA GLY A 151 -14.43 -0.91 6.14
C GLY A 151 -15.48 -0.29 5.19
N LYS A 152 -15.78 1.02 5.29
CA LYS A 152 -16.74 1.69 4.38
C LYS A 152 -16.37 1.54 2.91
N THR A 153 -15.11 1.85 2.58
CA THR A 153 -14.60 1.76 1.20
C THR A 153 -14.58 0.32 0.73
N THR A 154 -14.31 -0.63 1.64
CA THR A 154 -14.35 -2.07 1.35
C THR A 154 -15.76 -2.52 0.96
N LEU A 155 -16.78 -2.15 1.75
CA LEU A 155 -18.18 -2.46 1.43
C LEU A 155 -18.64 -1.79 0.14
N LEU A 156 -18.30 -0.51 -0.06
CA LEU A 156 -18.61 0.19 -1.30
C LEU A 156 -18.00 -0.53 -2.53
N ARG A 157 -16.73 -0.90 -2.46
CA ARG A 157 -16.03 -1.61 -3.55
C ARG A 157 -16.68 -2.97 -3.82
N ALA A 158 -17.05 -3.74 -2.79
CA ALA A 158 -17.76 -5.01 -2.92
C ALA A 158 -19.16 -4.85 -3.56
N LEU A 159 -19.87 -3.78 -3.25
CA LEU A 159 -21.19 -3.52 -3.87
C LEU A 159 -21.07 -3.13 -5.34
N LEU A 160 -20.03 -2.37 -5.70
CA LEU A 160 -19.79 -1.97 -7.08
C LEU A 160 -19.55 -3.16 -7.99
N THR A 161 -19.10 -4.32 -7.48
CA THR A 161 -18.97 -5.54 -8.29
C THR A 161 -20.29 -6.20 -8.63
N GLU A 162 -21.39 -5.88 -7.92
CA GLU A 162 -22.74 -6.39 -8.24
C GLU A 162 -23.51 -5.50 -9.24
N VAL A 163 -23.00 -4.31 -9.54
CA VAL A 163 -23.63 -3.37 -10.48
C VAL A 163 -23.25 -3.74 -11.91
N SER A 164 -24.24 -4.01 -12.76
CA SER A 164 -24.02 -4.34 -14.18
C SER A 164 -24.07 -3.13 -15.10
N GLU A 165 -24.57 -1.99 -14.61
CA GLU A 165 -24.59 -0.73 -15.35
C GLU A 165 -23.23 -0.04 -15.41
N ARG A 166 -23.10 0.94 -16.32
CA ARG A 166 -21.94 1.81 -16.40
C ARG A 166 -21.77 2.62 -15.10
N ALA A 167 -20.68 2.36 -14.38
CA ALA A 167 -20.26 3.14 -13.22
C ALA A 167 -19.19 4.18 -13.57
N ILE A 168 -19.19 5.30 -12.86
CA ILE A 168 -18.12 6.30 -12.87
C ILE A 168 -17.62 6.43 -11.42
N CYS A 169 -16.36 6.08 -11.18
CA CYS A 169 -15.71 6.26 -9.88
C CYS A 169 -15.00 7.61 -9.84
N ILE A 170 -15.18 8.35 -8.75
CA ILE A 170 -14.45 9.58 -8.45
C ILE A 170 -13.80 9.39 -7.09
N GLU A 171 -12.48 9.25 -7.07
CA GLU A 171 -11.68 9.08 -5.86
C GLU A 171 -10.44 9.97 -5.88
N GLN A 172 -9.95 10.34 -4.69
CA GLN A 172 -8.72 11.13 -4.57
C GLN A 172 -7.48 10.32 -4.95
N THR A 173 -7.53 8.99 -4.81
CA THR A 173 -6.41 8.10 -5.11
C THR A 173 -6.95 6.72 -5.47
N PRO A 174 -6.58 6.14 -6.63
CA PRO A 174 -6.97 4.80 -7.02
C PRO A 174 -6.55 3.72 -6.00
#